data_AF-A0AAD6RQF9-F1
#
_entry.id   AF-A0AAD6RQF9-F1
#
_cell.length_a   1.000
_cell.length_b   1.000
_cell.length_c   1.000
_cell.angle_alpha   90.00
_cell.angle_beta   90.00
_cell.angle_gamma   90.00
#
_symmetry.space_group_name_H-M   'P 1'
#
loop_
_entity.id
_entity.type
_entity.pdbx_description
1 polymer ?
#
loop_
_entity_poly.entity_id
_entity_poly.type
_entity_poly.pdbx_seq_one_letter_code
_entity_poly.pdbx_strand_id
1 'polypeptide(L)'
;MGTDEKAIISVLGNRNSFQRKLIRLAYEEIYHEDLIHQLKSEISGDFERAMSHWTLEPADRDAVLANAALKKSKPDYRVIVEIACVGSPEDLLAVKRAYRFRYRHSLEEDVALHTKGDIRKVLVALVSAYRYDGDEVDEDLAISEAGLLHDDVYGKAFNHDELVRVLTTRSKAQLNATFNRYQDIHGKSISKV
;
A
#
# COMPACT_ATOMS: atom_id res chain seq x y z
N MET A 1 18.60 -10.85 -31.94
CA MET A 1 17.21 -11.35 -31.87
C MET A 1 16.41 -10.35 -31.07
N GLY A 2 15.16 -10.13 -31.43
CA GLY A 2 14.27 -9.16 -30.77
C GLY A 2 12.99 -9.84 -30.32
N THR A 3 12.34 -9.25 -29.32
CA THR A 3 11.12 -9.76 -28.71
C THR A 3 9.90 -9.15 -29.41
N ASP A 4 8.78 -9.89 -29.53
CA ASP A 4 7.53 -9.32 -30.04
C ASP A 4 6.73 -8.68 -28.89
N GLU A 5 7.00 -7.40 -28.60
CA GLU A 5 6.34 -6.70 -27.49
C GLU A 5 4.83 -6.53 -27.71
N LYS A 6 4.38 -6.47 -28.98
CA LYS A 6 2.95 -6.36 -29.31
C LYS A 6 2.22 -7.64 -28.94
N ALA A 7 2.81 -8.80 -29.21
CA ALA A 7 2.25 -10.08 -28.79
C ALA A 7 2.12 -10.15 -27.26
N ILE A 8 3.18 -9.77 -26.52
CA ILE A 8 3.17 -9.73 -25.04
C ILE A 8 2.01 -8.87 -24.52
N ILE A 9 1.84 -7.65 -25.05
CA ILE A 9 0.76 -6.74 -24.64
C ILE A 9 -0.61 -7.36 -24.98
N SER A 10 -0.77 -7.90 -26.19
CA SER A 10 -2.05 -8.46 -26.64
C SER A 10 -2.52 -9.64 -25.77
N VAL A 11 -1.58 -10.44 -25.25
CA VAL A 11 -1.86 -11.55 -24.35
C VAL A 11 -2.01 -11.05 -22.93
N LEU A 12 -0.92 -10.59 -22.30
CA LEU A 12 -0.92 -10.31 -20.85
C LEU A 12 -1.73 -9.07 -20.49
N GLY A 13 -1.75 -8.05 -21.34
CA GLY A 13 -2.52 -6.82 -21.14
C GLY A 13 -4.03 -7.04 -21.12
N ASN A 14 -4.51 -8.10 -21.77
CA ASN A 14 -5.94 -8.43 -21.90
C ASN A 14 -6.34 -9.64 -21.03
N ARG A 15 -5.67 -9.87 -19.89
CA ARG A 15 -5.99 -10.94 -18.94
C ARG A 15 -6.13 -10.38 -17.55
N ASN A 16 -7.08 -10.89 -16.77
CA ASN A 16 -7.21 -10.54 -15.35
C ASN A 16 -6.11 -11.22 -14.50
N SER A 17 -6.01 -10.85 -13.22
CA SER A 17 -4.98 -11.38 -12.31
C SER A 17 -5.01 -12.91 -12.20
N PHE A 18 -6.20 -13.50 -12.12
CA PHE A 18 -6.38 -14.95 -12.04
C PHE A 18 -5.88 -15.66 -13.31
N GLN A 19 -6.23 -15.15 -14.49
CA GLN A 19 -5.76 -15.68 -15.77
C GLN A 19 -4.24 -15.53 -15.91
N ARG A 20 -3.66 -14.39 -15.51
CA ARG A 20 -2.21 -14.19 -15.54
C ARG A 20 -1.49 -15.17 -14.61
N LYS A 21 -2.05 -15.46 -13.43
CA LYS A 21 -1.54 -16.50 -12.53
C LYS A 21 -1.53 -17.87 -13.22
N LEU A 22 -2.64 -18.26 -13.84
CA LEU A 22 -2.71 -19.55 -14.56
C LEU A 22 -1.71 -19.61 -15.72
N ILE A 23 -1.53 -18.52 -16.45
CA ILE A 23 -0.52 -18.43 -17.52
C ILE A 23 0.89 -18.63 -16.94
N ARG A 24 1.22 -17.98 -15.82
CA ARG A 24 2.53 -18.17 -15.16
C ARG A 24 2.76 -19.62 -14.73
N LEU A 25 1.76 -20.25 -14.12
CA LEU A 25 1.84 -21.65 -13.68
C LEU A 25 2.02 -22.61 -14.87
N ALA A 26 1.22 -22.43 -15.93
CA ALA A 26 1.34 -23.23 -17.14
C ALA A 26 2.69 -23.02 -17.85
N TYR A 27 3.20 -21.78 -17.85
CA TYR A 27 4.51 -21.47 -18.44
C TYR A 27 5.64 -22.20 -17.69
N GLU A 28 5.63 -22.16 -16.34
CA GLU A 28 6.58 -22.90 -15.51
C GLU A 28 6.47 -24.42 -15.72
N GLU A 29 5.25 -24.96 -15.86
CA GLU A 29 5.04 -26.40 -16.11
C GLU A 29 5.57 -26.85 -17.47
N ILE A 30 5.35 -26.06 -18.52
CA ILE A 30 5.71 -26.40 -19.90
C ILE A 30 7.20 -26.15 -20.17
N TYR A 31 7.75 -25.05 -19.67
CA TYR A 31 9.09 -24.58 -20.01
C TYR A 31 10.10 -24.70 -18.87
N HIS A 32 9.66 -25.02 -17.65
CA HIS A 32 10.51 -25.11 -16.44
C HIS A 32 11.30 -23.82 -16.15
N GLU A 33 10.70 -22.67 -16.47
CA GLU A 33 11.24 -21.34 -16.27
C GLU A 33 10.16 -20.38 -15.75
N ASP A 34 10.53 -19.42 -14.88
CA ASP A 34 9.58 -18.40 -14.41
C ASP A 34 9.35 -17.35 -15.50
N LEU A 35 8.08 -17.17 -15.88
CA LEU A 35 7.68 -16.21 -16.91
C LEU A 35 8.16 -14.78 -16.63
N ILE A 36 8.22 -14.34 -15.37
CA ILE A 36 8.68 -12.97 -15.04
C ILE A 36 10.19 -12.85 -15.24
N HIS A 37 10.95 -13.87 -14.86
CA HIS A 37 12.38 -13.94 -15.17
C HIS A 37 12.62 -13.87 -16.69
N GLN A 38 11.82 -14.60 -17.47
CA GLN A 38 11.95 -14.57 -18.92
C GLN A 38 11.55 -13.21 -19.53
N LEU A 39 10.52 -12.54 -18.99
CA LEU A 39 10.22 -11.17 -19.42
C LEU A 39 11.42 -10.24 -19.15
N LYS A 40 12.09 -10.40 -18.02
CA LYS A 40 13.26 -9.58 -17.66
C LYS A 40 14.50 -9.81 -18.50
N SER A 41 14.67 -10.99 -19.08
CA SER A 41 15.78 -11.29 -19.98
C SER A 41 15.55 -10.76 -21.40
N GLU A 42 14.28 -10.67 -21.82
CA GLU A 42 13.90 -10.33 -23.19
C GLU A 42 13.58 -8.84 -23.40
N ILE A 43 12.92 -8.19 -22.45
CA ILE A 43 12.53 -6.77 -22.54
C ILE A 43 13.25 -5.93 -21.48
N SER A 44 13.34 -4.62 -21.71
CA SER A 44 14.09 -3.71 -20.83
C SER A 44 13.39 -2.38 -20.56
N GLY A 45 13.97 -1.59 -19.65
CA GLY A 45 13.52 -0.23 -19.34
C GLY A 45 12.15 -0.16 -18.67
N ASP A 46 11.40 0.90 -18.97
CA ASP A 46 10.05 1.11 -18.41
C ASP A 46 9.06 0.02 -18.79
N PHE A 47 9.20 -0.51 -20.01
CA PHE A 47 8.30 -1.53 -20.54
C PHE A 47 8.45 -2.85 -19.78
N GLU A 48 9.69 -3.28 -19.52
CA GLU A 48 9.95 -4.45 -18.66
C GLU A 48 9.31 -4.28 -17.29
N ARG A 49 9.56 -3.16 -16.61
CA ARG A 49 9.01 -2.91 -15.28
C ARG A 49 7.49 -2.99 -15.27
N ALA A 50 6.85 -2.34 -16.25
CA ALA A 50 5.39 -2.35 -16.38
C ALA A 50 4.86 -3.78 -16.57
N MET A 51 5.43 -4.54 -17.50
CA MET A 51 4.97 -5.90 -17.80
C MET A 51 5.26 -6.89 -16.67
N SER A 52 6.43 -6.82 -16.05
CA SER A 52 6.79 -7.64 -14.88
C SER A 52 5.84 -7.40 -13.72
N HIS A 53 5.57 -6.13 -13.38
CA HIS A 53 4.65 -5.79 -12.29
C HIS A 53 3.19 -6.12 -12.61
N TRP A 54 2.76 -5.92 -13.87
CA TRP A 54 1.41 -6.28 -14.30
C TRP A 54 1.16 -7.79 -14.21
N THR A 55 2.17 -8.60 -14.53
CA THR A 55 2.08 -10.07 -14.56
C THR A 55 1.98 -10.70 -13.17
N LEU A 56 2.43 -10.00 -12.12
CA LEU A 56 2.28 -10.44 -10.74
C LEU A 56 0.81 -10.43 -10.28
N GLU A 57 0.52 -11.28 -9.29
CA GLU A 57 -0.72 -11.15 -8.51
C GLU A 57 -0.70 -9.82 -7.73
N PRO A 58 -1.85 -9.17 -7.48
CA PRO A 58 -1.88 -7.84 -6.86
C PRO A 58 -1.10 -7.75 -5.54
N ALA A 59 -1.28 -8.72 -4.63
CA ALA A 59 -0.58 -8.76 -3.36
C ALA A 59 0.95 -8.92 -3.52
N ASP A 60 1.39 -9.77 -4.45
CA ASP A 60 2.81 -9.95 -4.76
C ASP A 60 3.42 -8.71 -5.38
N ARG A 61 2.68 -8.04 -6.28
CA ARG A 61 3.10 -6.78 -6.90
C ARG A 61 3.35 -5.73 -5.84
N ASP A 62 2.39 -5.54 -4.94
CA ASP A 62 2.47 -4.49 -3.91
C ASP A 62 3.57 -4.84 -2.88
N ALA A 63 3.79 -6.12 -2.58
CA ALA A 63 4.93 -6.56 -1.78
C ALA A 63 6.28 -6.21 -2.42
N VAL A 64 6.42 -6.42 -3.74
CA VAL A 64 7.61 -6.02 -4.49
C VAL A 64 7.79 -4.51 -4.51
N LEU A 65 6.71 -3.75 -4.71
CA LEU A 65 6.73 -2.29 -4.70
C LEU A 65 7.15 -1.74 -3.33
N ALA A 66 6.61 -2.29 -2.25
CA ALA A 66 6.98 -1.92 -0.88
C ALA A 66 8.48 -2.18 -0.61
N ASN A 67 8.98 -3.36 -0.97
CA ASN A 67 10.40 -3.69 -0.75
C ASN A 67 11.33 -2.77 -1.56
N ALA A 68 10.97 -2.52 -2.82
CA ALA A 68 11.72 -1.61 -3.68
C ALA A 68 11.69 -0.16 -3.13
N ALA A 69 10.55 0.29 -2.62
CA ALA A 69 10.40 1.62 -2.02
C ALA A 69 11.25 1.80 -0.76
N LEU A 70 11.34 0.79 0.11
CA LEU A 70 12.10 0.84 1.35
C LEU A 70 13.62 0.77 1.14
N LYS A 71 14.07 0.08 0.08
CA LYS A 71 15.50 -0.10 -0.24
C LYS A 71 16.13 1.06 -1.01
N LYS A 72 15.36 2.07 -1.42
CA LYS A 72 15.92 3.28 -2.03
C LYS A 72 16.82 4.01 -1.02
N SER A 73 17.85 4.70 -1.51
CA SER A 73 18.73 5.54 -0.66
C SER A 73 17.94 6.57 0.17
N LYS A 74 16.85 7.07 -0.41
CA LYS A 74 15.77 7.78 0.28
C LYS A 74 14.49 6.96 0.10
N PRO A 75 13.97 6.32 1.16
CA PRO A 75 12.78 5.49 1.03
C PRO A 75 11.58 6.31 0.52
N ASP A 76 10.78 5.71 -0.35
CA ASP A 76 9.61 6.36 -0.95
C ASP A 76 8.36 6.10 -0.10
N TYR A 77 8.16 6.93 0.93
CA TYR A 77 7.08 6.75 1.89
C TYR A 77 5.69 6.76 1.26
N ARG A 78 5.51 7.44 0.12
CA ARG A 78 4.23 7.53 -0.59
C ARG A 78 3.72 6.16 -1.02
N VAL A 79 4.62 5.29 -1.50
CA VAL A 79 4.27 3.92 -1.89
C VAL A 79 3.76 3.11 -0.68
N ILE A 80 4.40 3.29 0.48
CA ILE A 80 4.00 2.59 1.72
C ILE A 80 2.65 3.10 2.22
N VAL A 81 2.43 4.42 2.20
CA VAL A 81 1.15 5.04 2.55
C VAL A 81 0.04 4.57 1.60
N GLU A 82 0.30 4.53 0.30
CA GLU A 82 -0.69 4.10 -0.70
C GLU A 82 -1.12 2.65 -0.48
N ILE A 83 -0.17 1.74 -0.33
CA ILE A 83 -0.42 0.31 -0.06
C ILE A 83 -1.22 0.13 1.24
N ALA A 84 -0.93 0.92 2.28
CA ALA A 84 -1.61 0.80 3.57
C ALA A 84 -3.00 1.43 3.63
N CYS A 85 -3.29 2.43 2.78
CA CYS A 85 -4.50 3.25 2.90
C CYS A 85 -5.53 3.03 1.79
N VAL A 86 -5.11 2.64 0.57
CA VAL A 86 -6.03 2.58 -0.59
C VAL A 86 -6.87 1.30 -0.56
N GLY A 87 -6.24 0.14 -0.35
CA GLY A 87 -6.90 -1.17 -0.35
C GLY A 87 -7.81 -1.43 0.85
N SER A 88 -8.53 -2.55 0.85
CA SER A 88 -9.24 -3.04 2.02
C SER A 88 -8.26 -3.59 3.08
N PRO A 89 -8.71 -3.82 4.33
CA PRO A 89 -7.89 -4.52 5.34
C PRO A 89 -7.42 -5.90 4.87
N GLU A 90 -8.25 -6.61 4.11
CA GLU A 90 -7.95 -7.92 3.50
C GLU A 90 -6.88 -7.79 2.42
N ASP A 91 -6.93 -6.74 1.59
CA ASP A 91 -5.90 -6.46 0.59
C ASP A 91 -4.54 -6.25 1.28
N LEU A 92 -4.49 -5.39 2.31
CA LEU A 92 -3.25 -5.14 3.07
C LEU A 92 -2.75 -6.42 3.74
N LEU A 93 -3.65 -7.24 4.30
CA LEU A 93 -3.29 -8.53 4.87
C LEU A 93 -2.71 -9.48 3.82
N ALA A 94 -3.26 -9.50 2.60
CA ALA A 94 -2.74 -10.28 1.49
C ALA A 94 -1.33 -9.81 1.09
N VAL A 95 -1.10 -8.49 1.03
CA VAL A 95 0.24 -7.91 0.78
C VAL A 95 1.23 -8.35 1.85
N LYS A 96 0.86 -8.28 3.14
CA LYS A 96 1.72 -8.71 4.25
C LYS A 96 2.11 -10.19 4.16
N ARG A 97 1.15 -11.05 3.78
CA ARG A 97 1.39 -12.49 3.54
C ARG A 97 2.35 -12.70 2.37
N ALA A 98 2.12 -12.03 1.25
CA ALA A 98 2.98 -12.08 0.07
C ALA A 98 4.41 -11.61 0.39
N TYR A 99 4.53 -10.50 1.13
CA TYR A 99 5.81 -9.94 1.58
C TYR A 99 6.60 -10.94 2.41
N ARG A 100 5.96 -11.52 3.44
CA ARG A 100 6.60 -12.53 4.31
C ARG A 100 7.00 -13.79 3.55
N PHE A 101 6.15 -14.26 2.64
CA PHE A 101 6.45 -15.41 1.80
C PHE A 101 7.69 -15.15 0.94
N ARG A 102 7.78 -13.97 0.32
CA ARG A 102 8.84 -13.60 -0.62
C ARG A 102 10.17 -13.26 0.05
N TYR A 103 10.13 -12.51 1.15
CA TYR A 103 11.33 -11.91 1.76
C TYR A 103 11.76 -12.57 3.06
N ARG A 104 10.93 -13.45 3.64
CA ARG A 104 11.19 -14.21 4.88
C ARG A 104 11.21 -13.38 6.17
N HIS A 105 10.82 -12.12 6.10
CA HIS A 105 10.53 -11.23 7.22
C HIS A 105 9.29 -10.39 6.90
N SER A 106 8.74 -9.72 7.90
CA SER A 106 7.49 -8.95 7.76
C SER A 106 7.70 -7.58 7.12
N LEU A 107 6.63 -7.02 6.55
CA LEU A 107 6.64 -5.66 6.00
C LEU A 107 6.89 -4.65 7.12
N GLU A 108 6.33 -4.89 8.30
CA GLU A 108 6.42 -4.06 9.48
C GLU A 108 7.86 -3.94 9.99
N GLU A 109 8.58 -5.05 10.07
CA GLU A 109 10.01 -5.07 10.45
C GLU A 109 10.84 -4.24 9.48
N ASP A 110 10.60 -4.39 8.17
CA ASP A 110 11.33 -3.64 7.16
C ASP A 110 11.01 -2.14 7.19
N VAL A 111 9.74 -1.77 7.40
CA VAL A 111 9.36 -0.39 7.62
C VAL A 111 10.06 0.18 8.86
N ALA A 112 10.05 -0.55 9.98
CA ALA A 112 10.69 -0.11 11.22
C ALA A 112 12.21 0.05 11.09
N LEU A 113 12.86 -0.82 10.30
CA LEU A 113 14.29 -0.81 10.04
C LEU A 113 14.72 0.34 9.13
N HIS A 114 13.97 0.60 8.05
CA HIS A 114 14.36 1.56 7.01
C HIS A 114 13.83 2.98 7.26
N THR A 115 13.03 3.19 8.30
CA THR A 115 12.47 4.52 8.65
C THR A 115 12.90 4.97 10.05
N LYS A 116 12.82 6.27 10.34
CA LYS A 116 13.25 6.86 11.62
C LYS A 116 12.30 7.96 12.08
N GLY A 117 12.40 8.34 13.36
CA GLY A 117 11.63 9.45 13.94
C GLY A 117 10.10 9.29 13.79
N ASP A 118 9.42 10.41 13.61
CA ASP A 118 7.96 10.49 13.59
C ASP A 118 7.34 9.73 12.40
N ILE A 119 8.00 9.77 11.23
CA ILE A 119 7.50 9.06 10.05
C ILE A 119 7.49 7.55 10.27
N ARG A 120 8.46 6.99 11.02
CA ARG A 120 8.44 5.57 11.39
C ARG A 120 7.23 5.23 12.24
N LYS A 121 6.91 6.07 13.23
CA LYS A 121 5.78 5.85 14.13
C LYS A 121 4.48 5.72 13.33
N VAL A 122 4.24 6.66 12.41
CA VAL A 122 3.05 6.67 11.55
C VAL A 122 3.07 5.47 10.58
N LEU A 123 4.17 5.25 9.85
CA LEU A 123 4.22 4.20 8.83
C LEU A 123 4.09 2.80 9.42
N VAL A 124 4.75 2.51 10.55
CA VAL A 124 4.61 1.22 11.25
C VAL A 124 3.17 1.02 11.70
N ALA A 125 2.54 2.04 12.28
CA ALA A 125 1.13 1.95 12.68
C ALA A 125 0.20 1.71 11.48
N LEU A 126 0.45 2.35 10.34
CA LEU A 126 -0.31 2.15 9.10
C LEU A 126 -0.18 0.71 8.57
N VAL A 127 1.03 0.19 8.41
CA VAL A 127 1.22 -1.17 7.85
C VAL A 127 0.86 -2.29 8.83
N SER A 128 0.78 -1.98 10.12
CA SER A 128 0.34 -2.92 11.16
C SER A 128 -1.18 -3.02 11.26
N ALA A 129 -1.93 -2.05 10.74
CA ALA A 129 -3.37 -1.96 10.92
C ALA A 129 -4.12 -3.10 10.20
N TYR A 130 -5.18 -3.57 10.85
CA TYR A 130 -6.27 -4.34 10.25
C TYR A 130 -7.56 -3.65 10.67
N ARG A 131 -7.95 -2.64 9.88
CA ARG A 131 -9.03 -1.71 10.24
C ARG A 131 -10.38 -2.40 10.12
N TYR A 132 -11.35 -1.92 10.89
CA TYR A 132 -12.74 -2.22 10.61
C TYR A 132 -13.15 -1.59 9.26
N ASP A 133 -13.85 -2.32 8.40
CA ASP A 133 -14.28 -1.86 7.07
C ASP A 133 -15.78 -1.57 6.95
N GLY A 134 -16.53 -1.71 8.04
CA GLY A 134 -17.95 -1.38 8.09
C GLY A 134 -18.24 0.13 8.00
N ASP A 135 -19.51 0.43 7.77
CA ASP A 135 -20.04 1.77 7.55
C ASP A 135 -20.53 2.46 8.84
N GLU A 136 -20.43 1.78 9.98
CA GLU A 136 -20.85 2.28 11.28
C GLU A 136 -19.99 3.46 11.71
N VAL A 137 -20.68 4.53 12.14
CA VAL A 137 -20.09 5.79 12.57
C VAL A 137 -20.61 6.15 13.96
N ASP A 138 -19.68 6.53 14.84
CA ASP A 138 -19.96 7.17 16.11
C ASP A 138 -19.75 8.69 15.95
N GLU A 139 -20.86 9.43 15.94
CA GLU A 139 -20.87 10.88 15.72
C GLU A 139 -20.27 11.66 16.89
N ASP A 140 -20.51 11.25 18.13
CA ASP A 140 -19.95 11.92 19.31
C ASP A 140 -18.43 11.72 19.35
N LEU A 141 -17.97 10.52 18.99
CA LEU A 141 -16.56 10.23 18.81
C LEU A 141 -15.96 11.05 17.66
N ALA A 142 -16.65 11.19 16.52
CA ALA A 142 -16.18 11.98 15.39
C ALA A 142 -15.99 13.46 15.76
N ILE A 143 -16.91 14.03 16.55
CA ILE A 143 -16.81 15.40 17.05
C ILE A 143 -15.61 15.55 18.01
N SER A 144 -15.48 14.63 18.97
CA SER A 144 -14.38 14.72 19.95
C SER A 144 -13.01 14.53 19.30
N GLU A 145 -12.86 13.57 18.37
CA GLU A 145 -11.62 13.34 17.64
C GLU A 145 -11.29 14.48 16.67
N ALA A 146 -12.29 15.17 16.11
CA ALA A 146 -12.06 16.36 15.28
C ALA A 146 -11.38 17.49 16.07
N GLY A 147 -11.85 17.76 17.30
CA GLY A 147 -11.22 18.73 18.19
C GLY A 147 -9.79 18.32 18.59
N LEU A 148 -9.59 17.04 18.92
CA LEU A 148 -8.27 16.47 19.24
C LEU A 148 -7.28 16.65 18.07
N LEU A 149 -7.71 16.33 16.84
CA LEU A 149 -6.89 16.52 15.65
C LEU A 149 -6.55 18.00 15.41
N HIS A 150 -7.47 18.92 15.72
CA HIS A 150 -7.22 20.35 15.57
C HIS A 150 -6.11 20.82 16.52
N ASP A 151 -6.19 20.44 17.78
CA ASP A 151 -5.22 20.83 18.80
C ASP A 151 -3.82 20.27 18.48
N ASP A 152 -3.75 19.02 18.01
CA ASP A 152 -2.49 18.39 17.61
C ASP A 152 -1.88 19.04 16.36
N VAL A 153 -2.70 19.33 15.33
CA VAL A 153 -2.23 19.96 14.09
C VAL A 153 -1.80 21.40 14.34
N TYR A 154 -2.57 22.17 15.11
CA TYR A 154 -2.23 23.56 15.45
C TYR A 154 -0.98 23.64 16.34
N GLY A 155 -0.84 22.70 17.27
CA GLY A 155 0.34 22.52 18.12
C GLY A 155 1.57 21.97 17.38
N LYS A 156 1.44 21.59 16.10
CA LYS A 156 2.48 20.90 15.30
C LYS A 156 2.95 19.58 15.92
N ALA A 157 2.09 18.93 16.69
CA ALA A 157 2.34 17.68 17.39
C ALA A 157 2.01 16.46 16.50
N PHE A 158 2.60 16.40 15.30
CA PHE A 158 2.29 15.37 14.29
C PHE A 158 2.69 13.93 14.69
N ASN A 159 3.38 13.77 15.81
CA ASN A 159 3.77 12.49 16.37
C ASN A 159 3.00 12.15 17.66
N HIS A 160 2.02 12.96 18.04
CA HIS A 160 1.20 12.68 19.21
C HIS A 160 0.46 11.34 19.04
N ASP A 161 0.41 10.54 20.11
CA ASP A 161 -0.17 9.19 20.07
C ASP A 161 -1.63 9.20 19.60
N GLU A 162 -2.40 10.21 20.00
CA GLU A 162 -3.80 10.33 19.60
C GLU A 162 -3.97 10.61 18.11
N LEU A 163 -3.20 11.54 17.53
CA LEU A 163 -3.22 11.77 16.08
C LEU A 163 -2.85 10.50 15.29
N VAL A 164 -1.80 9.78 15.72
CA VAL A 164 -1.40 8.52 15.08
C VAL A 164 -2.51 7.47 15.24
N ARG A 165 -3.07 7.33 16.45
CA ARG A 165 -4.15 6.37 16.74
C ARG A 165 -5.35 6.62 15.86
N VAL A 166 -5.84 7.86 15.77
CA VAL A 166 -7.00 8.21 14.94
C VAL A 166 -6.74 7.83 13.48
N LEU A 167 -5.65 8.34 12.90
CA LEU A 167 -5.34 8.15 11.48
C LEU A 167 -5.08 6.70 11.09
N THR A 168 -4.57 5.87 12.01
CA THR A 168 -4.14 4.50 11.69
C THR A 168 -5.12 3.40 12.09
N THR A 169 -5.99 3.63 13.09
CA THR A 169 -6.84 2.58 13.66
C THR A 169 -8.33 2.72 13.32
N ARG A 170 -8.81 3.93 13.02
CA ARG A 170 -10.23 4.16 12.70
C ARG A 170 -10.59 3.59 11.32
N SER A 171 -11.84 3.14 11.18
CA SER A 171 -12.41 2.74 9.89
C SER A 171 -12.40 3.91 8.92
N LYS A 172 -12.47 3.63 7.62
CA LYS A 172 -12.54 4.69 6.61
C LYS A 172 -13.81 5.52 6.78
N ALA A 173 -14.94 4.89 7.11
CA ALA A 173 -16.20 5.57 7.41
C ALA A 173 -16.07 6.53 8.59
N GLN A 174 -15.50 6.07 9.72
CA GLN A 174 -15.28 6.91 10.90
C GLN A 174 -14.31 8.05 10.62
N LEU A 175 -13.21 7.81 9.91
CA LEU A 175 -12.26 8.88 9.54
C LEU A 175 -12.90 9.97 8.69
N ASN A 176 -13.72 9.59 7.71
CA ASN A 176 -14.45 10.54 6.89
C ASN A 176 -15.41 11.38 7.75
N ALA A 177 -16.13 10.76 8.70
CA ALA A 177 -16.99 11.47 9.63
C ALA A 177 -16.19 12.46 10.49
N THR A 178 -15.07 12.03 11.09
CA THR A 178 -14.17 12.89 11.86
C THR A 178 -13.66 14.08 11.02
N PHE A 179 -13.26 13.86 9.77
CA PHE A 179 -12.77 14.94 8.89
C PHE A 179 -13.88 15.90 8.45
N ASN A 180 -15.11 15.40 8.25
CA ASN A 180 -16.26 16.25 7.98
C ASN A 180 -16.57 17.14 9.20
N ARG A 181 -16.60 16.57 10.41
CA ARG A 181 -16.78 17.33 11.65
C ARG A 181 -15.67 18.35 11.87
N TYR A 182 -14.43 18.00 11.56
CA TYR A 182 -13.30 18.94 11.58
C TYR A 182 -13.59 20.16 10.70
N GLN A 183 -14.03 19.94 9.46
CA GLN A 183 -14.35 21.04 8.55
C GLN A 183 -15.53 21.88 9.04
N ASP A 184 -16.59 21.24 9.56
CA ASP A 184 -17.77 21.94 10.10
C ASP A 184 -17.40 22.85 11.27
N ILE A 185 -16.56 22.37 12.19
CA ILE A 185 -16.19 23.08 13.43
C ILE A 185 -15.16 24.19 13.14
N HIS A 186 -14.16 23.93 12.30
CA HIS A 186 -13.00 24.82 12.12
C HIS A 186 -13.03 25.62 10.80
N GLY A 187 -14.02 25.38 9.93
CA GLY A 187 -14.20 26.09 8.66
C GLY A 187 -13.12 25.82 7.60
N LYS A 188 -12.21 24.87 7.86
CA LYS A 188 -11.14 24.44 6.95
C LYS A 188 -10.97 22.93 7.01
N SER A 189 -10.69 22.31 5.87
CA SER A 189 -10.27 20.91 5.83
C SER A 189 -8.91 20.74 6.52
N ILE A 190 -8.72 19.63 7.24
CA ILE A 190 -7.45 19.26 7.89
C ILE A 190 -6.24 19.29 6.95
N SER A 191 -6.45 19.07 5.65
CA SER A 191 -5.39 19.14 4.63
C SER A 191 -4.95 20.56 4.26
N LYS A 192 -5.69 21.59 4.69
CA LYS A 192 -5.48 23.01 4.36
C LYS A 192 -5.06 23.85 5.58
N VAL A 193 -4.73 23.19 6.69
CA VAL A 193 -4.28 23.81 7.95
C VAL A 193 -2.76 23.84 7.94
#